data_AF-A0A1C6FP94-F1
#
_entry.id   AF-A0A1C6FP94-F1
#
_cell.length_a   1.000
_cell.length_b   1.000
_cell.length_c   1.000
_cell.angle_alpha   90.00
_cell.angle_beta   90.00
_cell.angle_gamma   90.00
#
_symmetry.space_group_name_H-M   'P 1'
#
loop_
_entity.id
_entity.type
_entity.pdbx_description
1 polymer ?
#
loop_
_entity_poly.entity_id
_entity_poly.type
_entity_poly.pdbx_seq_one_letter_code
_entity_poly.pdbx_strand_id
1 'polypeptide(L)'
;MGLKFRKSVKLGCGVRINFSSSGIGYSIGTKGFRTTISPHRRVTSRITIPGTGLYYTLGSKGRKGGGRPSHASQPSPETENIQIGLGVTSNTTSADITNFQPAEYDDLLKRLKIAYYSQMLAIILAIFGPCISVGLYDRFSFSPVIMYISIAAFLAVSIAILLLAVVDMDYNLDAESSENYNNYCASWDFVNTSRGKWQQITSTAVTDRKYHSGANTVVNLKPLTMTHRCPRFMRTNIDICCINMFSEKLVFLPDKLLIIRSGKIGAVNYDDIKISYSKRNITGAQVCSDSEIVGYTWKYVNRNGSPDKRFKDNKKLNICKCGEITLTSASGLNVIIVLSNNKVIDDLMK
;
A
#
# COMPACT_ATOMS: atom_id res chain seq x y z
N MET A 1 -45.00 -15.47 27.09
CA MET A 1 -43.80 -16.19 26.61
C MET A 1 -44.01 -16.54 25.15
N GLY A 2 -43.24 -15.94 24.23
CA GLY A 2 -43.47 -16.11 22.78
C GLY A 2 -42.83 -17.40 22.23
N LEU A 3 -43.57 -18.12 21.37
CA LEU A 3 -43.07 -19.24 20.57
C LEU A 3 -41.85 -18.80 19.74
N LYS A 4 -40.70 -19.44 19.96
CA LYS A 4 -39.47 -19.21 19.18
C LYS A 4 -39.30 -20.33 18.16
N PHE A 5 -39.37 -20.00 16.88
CA PHE A 5 -39.11 -20.95 15.79
C PHE A 5 -37.66 -20.85 15.32
N ARG A 6 -36.96 -21.99 15.25
CA ARG A 6 -35.64 -22.13 14.62
C ARG A 6 -35.55 -23.47 13.90
N LYS A 7 -35.19 -23.47 12.62
CA LYS A 7 -34.95 -24.68 11.81
C LYS A 7 -33.65 -24.53 11.03
N SER A 8 -32.85 -25.59 10.93
CA SER A 8 -31.60 -25.59 10.14
C SER A 8 -31.63 -26.73 9.14
N VAL A 9 -31.33 -26.45 7.88
CA VAL A 9 -31.31 -27.42 6.78
C VAL A 9 -29.91 -27.46 6.16
N LYS A 10 -29.35 -28.66 6.00
CA LYS A 10 -28.07 -28.88 5.33
C LYS A 10 -28.34 -29.11 3.83
N LEU A 11 -27.65 -28.37 2.97
CA LEU A 11 -27.82 -28.46 1.51
C LEU A 11 -26.73 -29.25 0.80
N GLY A 12 -25.74 -29.80 1.54
CA GLY A 12 -24.56 -30.45 0.96
C GLY A 12 -23.38 -29.49 0.75
N CYS A 13 -22.20 -30.03 0.43
CA CYS A 13 -20.97 -29.28 0.10
C CYS A 13 -20.56 -28.17 1.09
N GLY A 14 -20.88 -28.33 2.38
CA GLY A 14 -20.54 -27.35 3.42
C GLY A 14 -21.52 -26.18 3.55
N VAL A 15 -22.65 -26.18 2.85
CA VAL A 15 -23.68 -25.13 2.90
C VAL A 15 -24.84 -25.51 3.82
N ARG A 16 -25.30 -24.59 4.66
CA ARG A 16 -26.49 -24.73 5.52
C ARG A 16 -27.31 -23.45 5.57
N ILE A 17 -28.62 -23.59 5.56
CA ILE A 17 -29.57 -22.48 5.75
C ILE A 17 -30.21 -22.60 7.13
N ASN A 18 -30.28 -21.49 7.86
CA ASN A 18 -30.88 -21.35 9.17
C ASN A 18 -32.10 -20.43 9.07
N PHE A 19 -33.27 -20.97 9.36
CA PHE A 19 -34.53 -20.23 9.48
C PHE A 19 -34.77 -19.88 10.94
N SER A 20 -35.15 -18.63 11.20
CA SER A 20 -35.51 -18.13 12.53
C SER A 20 -36.69 -17.17 12.42
N SER A 21 -37.34 -16.85 13.53
CA SER A 21 -38.37 -15.79 13.58
C SER A 21 -37.87 -14.42 13.09
N SER A 22 -36.55 -14.19 13.10
CA SER A 22 -35.93 -12.95 12.60
C SER A 22 -35.50 -13.00 11.12
N GLY A 23 -35.81 -14.08 10.40
CA GLY A 23 -35.48 -14.26 8.99
C GLY A 23 -34.49 -15.39 8.71
N ILE A 24 -33.97 -15.39 7.48
CA ILE A 24 -33.15 -16.46 6.91
C ILE A 24 -31.66 -16.08 6.98
N GLY A 25 -30.85 -16.96 7.56
CA GLY A 25 -29.39 -16.88 7.53
C GLY A 25 -28.79 -18.05 6.77
N TYR A 26 -27.60 -17.87 6.21
CA TYR A 26 -26.90 -18.91 5.47
C TYR A 26 -25.47 -19.04 5.99
N SER A 27 -24.94 -20.26 5.93
CA SER A 27 -23.60 -20.58 6.40
C SER A 27 -22.91 -21.48 5.39
N ILE A 28 -21.69 -21.10 5.02
CA ILE A 28 -20.86 -21.78 4.02
C ILE A 28 -19.53 -22.13 4.67
N GLY A 29 -19.14 -23.40 4.63
CA GLY A 29 -17.80 -23.85 4.99
C GLY A 29 -17.65 -25.28 5.49
N THR A 30 -16.42 -25.77 5.38
CA THR A 30 -15.98 -27.14 5.67
C THR A 30 -15.38 -27.26 7.08
N LYS A 31 -14.83 -28.43 7.44
CA LYS A 31 -14.10 -28.61 8.71
C LYS A 31 -12.81 -27.77 8.66
N GLY A 32 -12.83 -26.61 9.30
CA GLY A 32 -11.66 -25.73 9.46
C GLY A 32 -11.94 -24.27 9.13
N PHE A 33 -12.92 -23.99 8.27
CA PHE A 33 -13.36 -22.63 7.96
C PHE A 33 -14.86 -22.59 7.73
N ARG A 34 -15.57 -21.68 8.40
CA ARG A 34 -17.00 -21.45 8.18
C ARG A 34 -17.37 -19.99 8.31
N THR A 35 -18.02 -19.45 7.28
CA THR A 35 -18.62 -18.13 7.28
C THR A 35 -20.14 -18.25 7.42
N THR A 36 -20.71 -17.48 8.34
CA THR A 36 -22.16 -17.41 8.59
C THR A 36 -22.63 -15.99 8.38
N ILE A 37 -23.67 -15.83 7.56
CA ILE A 37 -24.38 -14.59 7.35
C ILE A 37 -25.74 -14.71 8.02
N SER A 38 -25.96 -13.87 9.02
CA SER A 38 -27.22 -13.82 9.77
C SER A 38 -28.29 -13.04 9.02
N PRO A 39 -29.59 -13.20 9.38
CA PRO A 39 -30.69 -12.45 8.78
C PRO A 39 -30.50 -10.91 8.87
N HIS A 40 -29.78 -10.44 9.88
CA HIS A 40 -29.49 -9.02 10.12
C HIS A 40 -28.18 -8.54 9.46
N ARG A 41 -27.74 -9.20 8.38
CA ARG A 41 -26.49 -8.92 7.64
C ARG A 41 -25.19 -8.95 8.47
N ARG A 42 -25.21 -9.49 9.69
CA ARG A 42 -23.96 -9.74 10.43
C ARG A 42 -23.27 -10.93 9.82
N VAL A 43 -22.02 -10.73 9.43
CA VAL A 43 -21.13 -11.77 8.91
C VAL A 43 -20.21 -12.21 10.03
N THR A 44 -20.08 -13.52 10.22
CA THR A 44 -19.19 -14.11 11.20
C THR A 44 -18.44 -15.27 10.56
N SER A 45 -17.12 -15.16 10.47
CA SER A 45 -16.22 -16.16 9.92
C SER A 45 -15.42 -16.80 11.04
N ARG A 46 -15.45 -18.12 11.13
CA ARG A 46 -14.69 -18.90 12.10
C ARG A 46 -13.63 -19.72 11.37
N ILE A 47 -12.38 -19.53 11.77
CA ILE A 47 -11.23 -20.37 11.39
C ILE A 47 -10.96 -21.30 12.58
N THR A 48 -10.74 -22.59 12.34
CA THR A 48 -10.50 -23.60 13.39
C THR A 48 -9.45 -24.57 12.91
N ILE A 49 -8.47 -24.87 13.75
CA ILE A 49 -7.46 -25.90 13.46
C ILE A 49 -8.00 -27.24 13.98
N PRO A 50 -8.36 -28.22 13.11
CA PRO A 50 -8.94 -29.48 13.54
C PRO A 50 -8.02 -30.23 14.52
N GLY A 51 -8.58 -30.80 15.59
CA GLY A 51 -7.83 -31.59 16.57
C GLY A 51 -7.11 -30.80 17.67
N THR A 52 -6.98 -29.48 17.54
CA THR A 52 -6.24 -28.65 18.53
C THR A 52 -7.14 -27.88 19.50
N GLY A 53 -8.44 -27.80 19.24
CA GLY A 53 -9.37 -26.96 19.99
C GLY A 53 -9.20 -25.44 19.75
N LEU A 54 -8.19 -25.02 18.98
CA LEU A 54 -7.92 -23.62 18.66
C LEU A 54 -8.86 -23.13 17.55
N TYR A 55 -9.55 -22.02 17.82
CA TYR A 55 -10.39 -21.34 16.85
C TYR A 55 -10.30 -19.83 16.98
N TYR A 56 -10.43 -19.13 15.85
CA TYR A 56 -10.47 -17.69 15.76
C TYR A 56 -11.75 -17.26 15.05
N THR A 57 -12.47 -16.28 15.60
CA THR A 57 -13.74 -15.81 15.05
C THR A 57 -13.64 -14.33 14.67
N LEU A 58 -13.86 -14.03 13.40
CA LEU A 58 -13.96 -12.69 12.82
C LEU A 58 -15.44 -12.34 12.67
N GLY A 59 -15.88 -11.16 13.12
CA GLY A 59 -17.28 -10.74 12.92
C GLY A 59 -17.53 -9.26 13.17
N SER A 60 -18.63 -8.73 12.61
CA SER A 60 -19.01 -7.32 12.78
C SER A 60 -19.49 -7.04 14.22
N LYS A 61 -18.86 -6.08 14.92
CA LYS A 61 -19.26 -5.59 16.26
C LYS A 61 -20.74 -5.18 16.24
N GLY A 62 -21.61 -5.98 16.86
CA GLY A 62 -23.00 -5.62 17.12
C GLY A 62 -23.10 -4.73 18.36
N ARG A 63 -23.88 -3.64 18.25
CA ARG A 63 -24.26 -2.74 19.36
C ARG A 63 -24.67 -3.55 20.61
N LYS A 64 -24.03 -3.26 21.75
CA LYS A 64 -24.38 -3.79 23.08
C LYS A 64 -25.73 -3.21 23.51
N GLY A 65 -26.79 -4.02 23.46
CA GLY A 65 -28.06 -3.77 24.16
C GLY A 65 -27.94 -4.25 25.61
N GLY A 66 -28.36 -3.41 26.56
CA GLY A 66 -28.17 -3.60 28.00
C GLY A 66 -29.01 -4.72 28.62
N GLY A 67 -28.55 -5.20 29.78
CA GLY A 67 -29.27 -6.17 30.60
C GLY A 67 -28.46 -6.73 31.78
N ARG A 68 -28.27 -5.89 32.82
CA ARG A 68 -28.04 -6.16 34.27
C ARG A 68 -26.87 -7.06 34.78
N PRO A 69 -26.41 -6.85 36.04
CA PRO A 69 -25.00 -6.96 36.42
C PRO A 69 -24.67 -8.14 37.36
N SER A 70 -23.38 -8.22 37.73
CA SER A 70 -22.73 -9.01 38.79
C SER A 70 -22.06 -10.32 38.36
N HIS A 71 -20.74 -10.28 38.14
CA HIS A 71 -19.77 -10.63 39.18
C HIS A 71 -18.39 -10.14 38.73
N ALA A 72 -17.67 -9.52 39.66
CA ALA A 72 -16.38 -8.91 39.43
C ALA A 72 -15.33 -9.99 39.12
N SER A 73 -14.92 -10.05 37.86
CA SER A 73 -13.63 -10.59 37.46
C SER A 73 -12.97 -9.51 36.61
N GLN A 74 -11.88 -8.97 37.14
CA GLN A 74 -11.07 -7.93 36.49
C GLN A 74 -10.77 -8.33 35.04
N PRO A 75 -11.06 -7.48 34.05
CA PRO A 75 -10.48 -7.66 32.74
C PRO A 75 -9.01 -7.26 32.82
N SER A 76 -8.15 -8.26 32.67
CA SER A 76 -6.82 -8.10 32.09
C SER A 76 -6.93 -7.18 30.87
N PRO A 77 -6.08 -6.14 30.74
CA PRO A 77 -6.18 -5.23 29.62
C PRO A 77 -5.81 -5.98 28.33
N GLU A 78 -6.84 -6.34 27.56
CA GLU A 78 -6.72 -6.43 26.11
C GLU A 78 -6.09 -5.12 25.64
N THR A 79 -4.91 -5.22 25.02
CA THR A 79 -4.18 -4.09 24.48
C THR A 79 -4.94 -3.54 23.27
N GLU A 80 -6.01 -2.80 23.52
CA GLU A 80 -6.36 -1.68 22.65
C GLU A 80 -5.15 -0.74 22.73
N ASN A 81 -4.39 -0.64 21.64
CA ASN A 81 -3.48 0.48 21.42
C ASN A 81 -4.32 1.75 21.39
N ILE A 82 -4.65 2.28 22.56
CA ILE A 82 -5.12 3.65 22.71
C ILE A 82 -3.97 4.49 22.17
N GLN A 83 -4.20 5.17 21.05
CA GLN A 83 -3.32 6.21 20.54
C GLN A 83 -3.38 7.42 21.51
N ILE A 84 -2.85 7.23 22.72
CA ILE A 84 -2.79 8.25 23.76
C ILE A 84 -1.92 9.38 23.25
N GLY A 85 -2.42 10.63 23.29
CA GLY A 85 -1.57 11.79 23.02
C GLY A 85 -1.25 12.09 21.55
N LEU A 86 -2.06 11.59 20.61
CA LEU A 86 -1.96 11.97 19.20
C LEU A 86 -3.11 12.93 18.85
N GLY A 87 -2.79 13.98 18.12
CA GLY A 87 -3.70 15.01 17.63
C GLY A 87 -4.07 14.80 16.15
N VAL A 88 -4.22 15.91 15.43
CA VAL A 88 -4.60 15.90 14.01
C VAL A 88 -3.55 15.14 13.19
N THR A 89 -4.03 14.18 12.41
CA THR A 89 -3.20 13.45 11.43
C THR A 89 -3.35 14.13 10.08
N SER A 90 -2.22 14.55 9.51
CA SER A 90 -2.13 15.04 8.14
C SER A 90 -1.67 13.89 7.24
N ASN A 91 -2.47 13.59 6.21
CA ASN A 91 -2.08 12.65 5.17
C ASN A 91 -1.21 13.38 4.16
N THR A 92 -0.02 12.86 3.88
CA THR A 92 0.89 13.38 2.84
C THR A 92 0.55 12.75 1.49
N THR A 93 -0.72 12.43 1.24
CA THR A 93 -1.12 11.76 0.00
C THR A 93 -1.37 12.82 -1.07
N SER A 94 -0.74 12.67 -2.22
CA SER A 94 -1.08 13.40 -3.44
C SER A 94 -2.59 13.36 -3.74
N ALA A 95 -3.11 14.41 -4.38
CA ALA A 95 -4.49 14.49 -4.85
C ALA A 95 -4.87 13.32 -5.77
N ASP A 96 -6.16 13.16 -6.10
CA ASP A 96 -6.56 12.07 -6.99
C ASP A 96 -5.94 12.24 -8.38
N ILE A 97 -5.61 11.10 -9.00
CA ILE A 97 -4.95 11.06 -10.32
C ILE A 97 -5.77 11.78 -11.40
N THR A 98 -7.07 11.95 -11.19
CA THR A 98 -7.94 12.74 -12.06
C THR A 98 -7.48 14.19 -12.21
N ASN A 99 -6.78 14.74 -11.21
CA ASN A 99 -6.26 16.11 -11.26
C ASN A 99 -4.97 16.24 -12.08
N PHE A 100 -4.31 15.12 -12.38
CA PHE A 100 -3.08 15.06 -13.17
C PHE A 100 -3.39 14.67 -14.62
N GLN A 101 -4.31 15.39 -15.27
CA GLN A 101 -4.72 15.16 -16.65
C GLN A 101 -4.75 16.47 -17.44
N PRO A 102 -3.58 17.07 -17.72
CA PRO A 102 -3.50 18.19 -18.65
C PRO A 102 -4.01 17.75 -20.03
N ALA A 103 -4.71 18.64 -20.72
CA ALA A 103 -5.35 18.34 -22.01
C ALA A 103 -4.35 17.89 -23.08
N GLU A 104 -3.12 18.38 -23.01
CA GLU A 104 -2.01 18.03 -23.91
C GLU A 104 -1.68 16.53 -23.91
N TYR A 105 -1.77 15.87 -22.75
CA TYR A 105 -1.38 14.46 -22.62
C TYR A 105 -2.57 13.50 -22.65
N ASP A 106 -3.78 13.94 -22.96
CA ASP A 106 -4.98 13.10 -22.89
C ASP A 106 -4.89 11.85 -23.81
N ASP A 107 -4.44 12.03 -25.06
CA ASP A 107 -4.26 10.90 -25.99
C ASP A 107 -3.20 9.91 -25.51
N LEU A 108 -2.05 10.43 -25.04
CA LEU A 108 -0.98 9.60 -24.48
C LEU A 108 -1.45 8.83 -23.25
N LEU A 109 -2.15 9.49 -22.31
CA LEU A 109 -2.70 8.85 -21.12
C LEU A 109 -3.74 7.79 -21.47
N LYS A 110 -4.56 8.01 -22.51
CA LYS A 110 -5.49 6.99 -23.02
C LYS A 110 -4.74 5.77 -23.55
N ARG A 111 -3.71 5.96 -24.39
CA ARG A 111 -2.89 4.86 -24.92
C ARG A 111 -2.20 4.07 -23.81
N LEU A 112 -1.61 4.75 -22.83
CA LEU A 112 -0.95 4.11 -21.68
C LEU A 112 -1.96 3.33 -20.83
N LYS A 113 -3.15 3.88 -20.57
CA LYS A 113 -4.22 3.17 -19.85
C LYS A 113 -4.63 1.91 -20.59
N ILE A 114 -4.86 1.99 -21.91
CA ILE A 114 -5.23 0.83 -22.73
C ILE A 114 -4.13 -0.24 -22.63
N ALA A 115 -2.87 0.11 -22.87
CA ALA A 115 -1.74 -0.81 -22.79
C ALA A 115 -1.63 -1.46 -21.40
N TYR A 116 -1.72 -0.67 -20.33
CA TYR A 116 -1.69 -1.16 -18.95
C TYR A 116 -2.81 -2.18 -18.67
N TYR A 117 -4.05 -1.86 -19.01
CA TYR A 117 -5.18 -2.77 -18.76
C TYR A 117 -5.13 -4.01 -19.63
N SER A 118 -4.67 -3.92 -20.88
CA SER A 118 -4.46 -5.11 -21.73
C SER A 118 -3.36 -6.03 -21.18
N GLN A 119 -2.26 -5.49 -20.64
CA GLN A 119 -1.23 -6.31 -20.00
C GLN A 119 -1.75 -6.97 -18.71
N MET A 120 -2.54 -6.25 -17.92
CA MET A 120 -3.19 -6.83 -16.73
C MET A 120 -4.14 -7.96 -17.11
N LEU A 121 -4.97 -7.76 -18.14
CA LEU A 121 -5.87 -8.77 -18.67
C LEU A 121 -5.09 -9.99 -19.18
N ALA A 122 -3.97 -9.78 -19.89
CA ALA A 122 -3.11 -10.88 -20.35
C ALA A 122 -2.54 -11.71 -19.20
N ILE A 123 -2.12 -11.08 -18.10
CA ILE A 123 -1.64 -11.81 -16.91
C ILE A 123 -2.79 -12.61 -16.27
N ILE A 124 -3.98 -12.03 -16.19
CA ILE A 124 -5.17 -12.73 -15.69
C ILE A 124 -5.50 -13.92 -16.59
N LEU A 125 -5.51 -13.76 -17.91
CA LEU A 125 -5.75 -14.85 -18.87
C LEU A 125 -4.69 -15.95 -18.75
N ALA A 126 -3.42 -15.59 -18.59
CA ALA A 126 -2.33 -16.55 -18.43
C ALA A 126 -2.49 -17.42 -17.16
N ILE A 127 -3.02 -16.85 -16.07
CA ILE A 127 -3.20 -17.53 -14.79
C ILE A 127 -4.51 -18.32 -14.76
N PHE A 128 -5.63 -17.69 -15.14
CA PHE A 128 -6.96 -18.28 -15.01
C PHE A 128 -7.40 -19.10 -16.23
N GLY A 129 -6.90 -18.81 -17.42
CA GLY A 129 -7.19 -19.55 -18.65
C GLY A 129 -6.89 -21.06 -18.54
N PRO A 130 -5.75 -21.46 -17.97
CA PRO A 130 -5.47 -22.87 -17.71
C PRO A 130 -6.44 -23.51 -16.72
N CYS A 131 -6.82 -22.81 -15.64
CA CYS A 131 -7.81 -23.31 -14.68
C CYS A 131 -9.20 -23.50 -15.32
N ILE A 132 -9.61 -22.58 -16.20
CA ILE A 132 -10.87 -22.70 -16.96
C ILE A 132 -10.81 -23.92 -17.88
N SER A 133 -9.69 -24.14 -18.55
CA SER A 133 -9.49 -25.28 -19.46
C SER A 133 -9.65 -26.63 -18.73
N VAL A 134 -9.04 -26.77 -17.55
CA VAL A 134 -9.18 -27.98 -16.71
C VAL A 134 -10.62 -28.16 -16.22
N GLY A 135 -11.27 -27.09 -15.75
CA GLY A 135 -12.66 -27.18 -15.28
C GLY A 135 -13.67 -27.55 -16.37
N LEU A 136 -13.44 -27.12 -17.62
CA LEU A 136 -14.26 -27.53 -18.76
C LEU A 136 -14.02 -28.99 -19.14
N TYR A 137 -12.77 -29.45 -19.09
CA TYR A 137 -12.43 -30.86 -19.31
C TYR A 137 -13.16 -31.77 -18.32
N ASP A 138 -13.12 -31.46 -17.02
CA ASP A 138 -13.78 -32.25 -15.97
C ASP A 138 -15.31 -32.28 -16.09
N ARG A 139 -15.92 -31.20 -16.61
CA ARG A 139 -17.39 -31.06 -16.67
C ARG A 139 -18.01 -31.66 -17.92
N PHE A 140 -17.31 -31.64 -19.05
CA PHE A 140 -17.82 -32.06 -20.35
C PHE A 140 -17.13 -33.31 -20.91
N SER A 141 -16.15 -33.87 -20.20
CA SER A 141 -15.41 -35.08 -20.59
C SER A 141 -14.80 -34.99 -21.99
N PHE A 142 -14.23 -33.83 -22.33
CA PHE A 142 -13.52 -33.64 -23.59
C PHE A 142 -12.23 -34.49 -23.66
N SER A 143 -11.67 -34.68 -24.86
CA SER A 143 -10.37 -35.32 -25.02
C SER A 143 -9.26 -34.50 -24.33
N PRO A 144 -8.27 -35.14 -23.66
CA PRO A 144 -7.16 -34.42 -23.03
C PRO A 144 -6.34 -33.57 -24.01
N VAL A 145 -6.32 -33.94 -25.29
CA VAL A 145 -5.65 -33.16 -26.34
C VAL A 145 -6.25 -31.76 -26.48
N ILE A 146 -7.58 -31.64 -26.39
CA ILE A 146 -8.29 -30.35 -26.50
C ILE A 146 -7.93 -29.45 -25.31
N MET A 147 -7.80 -30.02 -24.11
CA MET A 147 -7.39 -29.29 -22.92
C MET A 147 -5.98 -28.69 -23.05
N TYR A 148 -5.01 -29.47 -23.54
CA TYR A 148 -3.64 -28.95 -23.72
C TYR A 148 -3.58 -27.88 -24.81
N ILE A 149 -4.33 -28.04 -25.91
CA ILE A 149 -4.44 -27.02 -26.96
C ILE A 149 -5.04 -25.74 -26.41
N SER A 150 -6.11 -25.80 -25.60
CA SER A 150 -6.73 -24.60 -25.05
C SER A 150 -5.81 -23.88 -24.06
N ILE A 151 -5.07 -24.62 -23.22
CA ILE A 151 -4.05 -24.06 -22.32
C ILE A 151 -2.98 -23.33 -23.13
N ALA A 152 -2.43 -23.99 -24.17
CA ALA A 152 -1.42 -23.40 -25.03
C ALA A 152 -1.93 -22.14 -25.75
N ALA A 153 -3.19 -22.16 -26.20
CA ALA A 153 -3.82 -21.00 -26.83
C ALA A 153 -3.96 -19.81 -25.87
N PHE A 154 -4.43 -20.03 -24.63
CA PHE A 154 -4.51 -18.96 -23.62
C PHE A 154 -3.14 -18.37 -23.31
N LEU A 155 -2.10 -19.20 -23.18
CA LEU A 155 -0.74 -18.74 -22.95
C LEU A 155 -0.20 -17.97 -24.15
N ALA A 156 -0.38 -18.47 -25.37
CA ALA A 156 0.08 -17.81 -26.60
C ALA A 156 -0.57 -16.44 -26.79
N VAL A 157 -1.90 -16.34 -26.60
CA VAL A 157 -2.62 -15.06 -26.67
C VAL A 157 -2.12 -14.10 -25.59
N SER A 158 -1.93 -14.58 -24.36
CA SER A 158 -1.44 -13.76 -23.26
C SER A 158 -0.04 -13.21 -23.53
N ILE A 159 0.86 -14.06 -24.05
CA ILE A 159 2.22 -13.65 -24.44
C ILE A 159 2.17 -12.64 -25.59
N ALA A 160 1.34 -12.87 -26.61
CA ALA A 160 1.18 -11.94 -27.73
C ALA A 160 0.70 -10.56 -27.24
N ILE A 161 -0.30 -10.50 -26.35
CA ILE A 161 -0.76 -9.24 -25.76
C ILE A 161 0.36 -8.59 -24.95
N LEU A 162 1.11 -9.33 -24.14
CA LEU A 162 2.22 -8.77 -23.36
C LEU A 162 3.35 -8.19 -24.23
N LEU A 163 3.55 -8.71 -25.43
CA LEU A 163 4.57 -8.23 -26.37
C LEU A 163 4.08 -7.05 -27.22
N LEU A 164 2.80 -7.02 -27.58
CA LEU A 164 2.21 -6.01 -28.48
C LEU A 164 1.60 -4.81 -27.76
N ALA A 165 1.06 -5.01 -26.55
CA ALA A 165 0.44 -3.95 -25.76
C ALA A 165 1.49 -3.11 -25.04
N VAL A 166 2.30 -2.40 -25.80
CA VAL A 166 3.37 -1.53 -25.34
C VAL A 166 3.26 -0.21 -26.09
N VAL A 167 3.40 0.90 -25.38
CA VAL A 167 3.48 2.24 -25.97
C VAL A 167 4.95 2.62 -26.13
N ASP A 168 5.41 2.69 -27.38
CA ASP A 168 6.75 3.19 -27.69
C ASP A 168 6.76 4.73 -27.64
N MET A 169 7.73 5.28 -26.92
CA MET A 169 7.96 6.72 -26.80
C MET A 169 9.40 7.01 -27.22
N ASP A 170 9.55 7.55 -28.42
CA ASP A 170 10.84 7.92 -28.98
C ASP A 170 11.11 9.41 -28.73
N TYR A 171 12.16 9.69 -27.97
CA TYR A 171 12.62 11.04 -27.69
C TYR A 171 13.77 11.39 -28.62
N ASN A 172 13.60 12.47 -29.40
CA ASN A 172 14.67 13.09 -30.16
C ASN A 172 15.11 14.37 -29.44
N LEU A 173 16.06 14.22 -28.51
CA LEU A 173 16.61 15.33 -27.74
C LEU A 173 17.82 15.90 -28.47
N ASP A 174 17.94 17.23 -28.50
CA ASP A 174 19.18 17.88 -28.87
C ASP A 174 20.26 17.65 -27.79
N ALA A 175 21.51 18.02 -28.11
CA ALA A 175 22.63 17.78 -27.21
C ALA A 175 22.44 18.43 -25.83
N GLU A 176 21.90 19.66 -25.81
CA GLU A 176 21.64 20.42 -24.59
C GLU A 176 20.53 19.78 -23.73
N SER A 177 19.38 19.44 -24.32
CA SER A 177 18.29 18.80 -23.57
C SER A 177 18.67 17.41 -23.08
N SER A 178 19.47 16.67 -23.86
CA SER A 178 19.98 15.37 -23.45
C SER A 178 20.91 15.49 -22.24
N GLU A 179 21.83 16.47 -22.24
CA GLU A 179 22.72 16.73 -21.11
C GLU A 179 21.93 17.16 -19.86
N ASN A 180 20.97 18.06 -20.00
CA ASN A 180 20.10 18.50 -18.90
C ASN A 180 19.33 17.32 -18.28
N TYR A 181 18.77 16.45 -19.12
CA TYR A 181 18.07 15.25 -18.64
C TYR A 181 19.01 14.24 -17.97
N ASN A 182 20.21 14.04 -18.51
CA ASN A 182 21.21 13.17 -17.90
C ASN A 182 21.65 13.69 -16.53
N ASN A 183 21.85 15.01 -16.37
CA ASN A 183 22.16 15.65 -15.10
C ASN A 183 21.02 15.48 -14.08
N TYR A 184 19.76 15.54 -14.55
CA TYR A 184 18.59 15.26 -13.73
C TYR A 184 18.55 13.80 -13.25
N CYS A 185 18.77 12.84 -14.15
CA CYS A 185 18.86 11.43 -13.80
C CYS A 185 20.02 11.15 -12.83
N ALA A 186 21.19 11.76 -13.06
CA ALA A 186 22.35 11.65 -12.17
C ALA A 186 22.06 12.19 -10.76
N SER A 187 21.26 13.25 -10.64
CA SER A 187 20.83 13.79 -9.35
C SER A 187 19.99 12.76 -8.57
N TRP A 188 19.10 12.04 -9.24
CA TRP A 188 18.34 10.96 -8.62
C TRP A 188 19.18 9.71 -8.33
N ASP A 189 20.20 9.43 -9.14
CA ASP A 189 21.17 8.38 -8.82
C ASP A 189 21.99 8.72 -7.58
N PHE A 190 22.37 9.98 -7.42
CA PHE A 190 23.01 10.47 -6.22
C PHE A 190 22.10 10.31 -5.00
N VAL A 191 20.81 10.63 -5.12
CA VAL A 191 19.81 10.32 -4.07
C VAL A 191 19.74 8.82 -3.77
N ASN A 192 19.84 7.98 -4.80
CA ASN A 192 19.79 6.53 -4.66
C ASN A 192 21.00 5.94 -3.91
N THR A 193 22.11 6.67 -3.78
CA THR A 193 23.26 6.25 -2.97
C THR A 193 22.95 6.13 -1.47
N SER A 194 21.94 6.86 -0.98
CA SER A 194 21.46 6.73 0.40
C SER A 194 20.91 5.32 0.65
N ARG A 195 21.39 4.64 1.70
CA ARG A 195 21.01 3.25 2.04
C ARG A 195 19.56 3.16 2.47
N GLY A 196 19.13 4.09 3.32
CA GLY A 196 17.77 4.22 3.79
C GLY A 196 17.00 5.22 2.93
N LYS A 197 15.89 4.77 2.35
CA LYS A 197 14.98 5.57 1.53
C LYS A 197 13.54 5.21 1.87
N TRP A 198 12.75 6.20 2.27
CA TRP A 198 11.37 5.99 2.66
C TRP A 198 10.45 7.09 2.14
N GLN A 199 9.20 6.74 1.87
CA GLN A 199 8.10 7.66 1.64
C GLN A 199 7.40 7.95 2.97
N GLN A 200 7.12 9.22 3.27
CA GLN A 200 6.26 9.60 4.38
C GLN A 200 4.79 9.50 3.98
N ILE A 201 4.00 8.67 4.66
CA ILE A 201 2.57 8.47 4.38
C ILE A 201 1.70 9.42 5.21
N THR A 202 2.04 9.56 6.49
CA THR A 202 1.29 10.41 7.43
C THR A 202 2.24 11.14 8.36
N SER A 203 1.83 12.34 8.77
CA SER A 203 2.44 13.10 9.85
C SER A 203 1.35 13.45 10.87
N THR A 204 1.48 12.92 12.09
CA THR A 204 0.51 13.14 13.17
C THR A 204 1.14 14.03 14.23
N ALA A 205 0.47 15.16 14.53
CA ALA A 205 0.89 16.03 15.62
C ALA A 205 0.74 15.32 16.97
N VAL A 206 1.71 15.50 17.86
CA VAL A 206 1.71 14.90 19.20
C VAL A 206 1.13 15.90 20.20
N THR A 207 0.08 15.50 20.92
CA THR A 207 -0.49 16.27 22.04
C THR A 207 0.13 15.88 23.38
N ASP A 208 0.48 14.60 23.59
CA ASP A 208 1.19 14.16 24.79
C ASP A 208 2.57 13.60 24.45
N ARG A 209 3.58 14.46 24.58
CA ARG A 209 4.99 14.14 24.29
C ARG A 209 5.55 13.03 25.17
N LYS A 210 4.95 12.75 26.33
CA LYS A 210 5.39 11.70 27.26
C LYS A 210 5.39 10.32 26.60
N TYR A 211 4.35 10.02 25.82
CA TYR A 211 4.16 8.70 25.20
C TYR A 211 4.79 8.57 23.81
N HIS A 212 5.29 9.68 23.25
CA HIS A 212 5.86 9.75 21.89
C HIS A 212 7.30 10.23 21.93
N SER A 213 8.05 9.80 22.94
CA SER A 213 9.51 9.97 23.01
C SER A 213 9.99 11.42 22.98
N GLY A 214 9.15 12.35 23.42
CA GLY A 214 9.43 13.78 23.38
C GLY A 214 9.25 14.42 22.00
N ALA A 215 8.79 13.68 20.99
CA ALA A 215 8.61 14.21 19.63
C ALA A 215 7.38 15.12 19.53
N ASN A 216 7.46 16.12 18.64
CA ASN A 216 6.32 16.98 18.32
C ASN A 216 5.42 16.36 17.24
N THR A 217 5.97 15.47 16.42
CA THR A 217 5.25 14.76 15.36
C THR A 217 5.68 13.31 15.30
N VAL A 218 4.73 12.43 15.00
CA VAL A 218 4.98 11.02 14.68
C VAL A 218 4.77 10.84 13.18
N VAL A 219 5.79 10.30 12.52
CA VAL A 219 5.76 10.04 11.08
C VAL A 219 5.61 8.56 10.78
N ASN A 220 4.84 8.23 9.76
CA ASN A 220 4.75 6.88 9.22
C ASN A 220 5.58 6.81 7.93
N LEU A 221 6.66 6.05 7.97
CA LEU A 221 7.58 5.87 6.86
C LEU A 221 7.40 4.47 6.25
N LYS A 222 7.34 4.40 4.92
CA LYS A 222 7.32 3.15 4.16
C LYS A 222 8.50 3.10 3.20
N PRO A 223 9.18 1.94 3.06
CA PRO A 223 10.34 1.85 2.18
C PRO A 223 9.95 2.15 0.73
N LEU A 224 10.85 2.79 -0.01
CA LEU A 224 10.71 3.02 -1.44
C LEU A 224 11.93 2.47 -2.19
N THR A 225 11.78 2.26 -3.51
CA THR A 225 12.88 1.82 -4.38
C THR A 225 13.00 2.72 -5.59
N MET A 226 14.22 2.93 -6.05
CA MET A 226 14.54 3.72 -7.23
C MET A 226 15.21 2.81 -8.26
N THR A 227 14.76 2.87 -9.51
CA THR A 227 15.19 1.98 -10.58
C THR A 227 15.18 2.72 -11.91
N HIS A 228 16.10 2.42 -12.81
CA HIS A 228 16.07 2.91 -14.20
C HIS A 228 15.19 2.09 -15.16
N ARG A 229 14.32 1.24 -14.59
CA ARG A 229 13.53 0.31 -15.39
C ARG A 229 12.18 0.92 -15.77
N CYS A 230 11.96 1.01 -17.07
CA CYS A 230 10.68 1.40 -17.65
C CYS A 230 9.53 0.45 -17.25
N PRO A 231 8.32 0.98 -16.92
CA PRO A 231 7.12 0.15 -16.74
C PRO A 231 6.82 -0.72 -17.97
N ARG A 232 6.34 -1.95 -17.77
CA ARG A 232 6.20 -2.96 -18.85
C ARG A 232 5.30 -2.53 -20.02
N PHE A 233 4.36 -1.61 -19.79
CA PHE A 233 3.39 -1.13 -20.79
C PHE A 233 3.92 0.02 -21.64
N MET A 234 5.17 0.45 -21.44
CA MET A 234 5.82 1.49 -22.23
C MET A 234 7.28 1.14 -22.50
N ARG A 235 7.83 1.70 -23.58
CA ARG A 235 9.25 1.65 -23.92
C ARG A 235 9.74 3.04 -24.28
N THR A 236 10.99 3.28 -23.98
CA THR A 236 11.70 4.53 -24.28
C THR A 236 13.03 4.17 -24.89
N ASN A 237 13.49 4.99 -25.84
CA ASN A 237 14.83 4.88 -26.42
C ASN A 237 15.94 5.39 -25.49
N ILE A 238 15.56 6.05 -24.40
CA ILE A 238 16.43 6.61 -23.35
C ILE A 238 16.17 5.93 -22.00
N ASP A 239 17.16 5.96 -21.11
CA ASP A 239 17.03 5.49 -19.73
C ASP A 239 16.19 6.47 -18.91
N ILE A 240 15.26 5.94 -18.11
CA ILE A 240 14.33 6.76 -17.32
C ILE A 240 14.40 6.43 -15.84
N CYS A 241 14.41 7.45 -14.98
CA CYS A 241 14.37 7.24 -13.55
C CYS A 241 12.93 6.92 -13.10
N CYS A 242 12.76 5.82 -12.36
CA CYS A 242 11.49 5.44 -11.74
C CYS A 242 11.65 5.33 -10.22
N ILE A 243 10.73 5.94 -9.47
CA ILE A 243 10.64 5.80 -8.02
C ILE A 243 9.37 5.02 -7.69
N ASN A 244 9.53 3.76 -7.28
CA ASN A 244 8.43 2.94 -6.79
C ASN A 244 8.25 3.24 -5.29
N MET A 245 7.22 4.03 -4.98
CA MET A 245 6.81 4.33 -3.62
C MET A 245 5.75 3.33 -3.14
N PHE A 246 5.31 3.48 -1.89
CA PHE A 246 4.32 2.58 -1.32
C PHE A 246 2.92 2.79 -1.91
N SER A 247 2.52 4.05 -2.09
CA SER A 247 1.20 4.38 -2.63
C SER A 247 1.19 4.57 -4.14
N GLU A 248 2.28 5.07 -4.71
CA GLU A 248 2.34 5.50 -6.11
C GLU A 248 3.72 5.24 -6.72
N LYS A 249 3.77 5.24 -8.05
CA LYS A 249 5.01 5.18 -8.80
C LYS A 249 5.19 6.47 -9.56
N LEU A 250 6.35 7.09 -9.39
CA LEU A 250 6.78 8.26 -10.14
C LEU A 250 7.70 7.79 -11.27
N VAL A 251 7.42 8.23 -12.50
CA VAL A 251 8.22 7.91 -13.69
C VAL A 251 8.62 9.23 -14.33
N PHE A 252 9.92 9.53 -14.31
CA PHE A 252 10.49 10.79 -14.77
C PHE A 252 10.87 10.66 -16.25
N LEU A 253 10.06 11.22 -17.13
CA LEU A 253 10.35 11.35 -18.56
C LEU A 253 11.05 12.69 -18.83
N PRO A 254 11.66 12.92 -20.01
CA PRO A 254 12.31 14.20 -20.29
C PRO A 254 11.39 15.42 -20.23
N ASP A 255 10.13 15.25 -20.62
CA ASP A 255 9.16 16.33 -20.79
C ASP A 255 8.13 16.41 -19.65
N LYS A 256 7.89 15.30 -18.93
CA LYS A 256 6.84 15.23 -17.90
C LYS A 256 7.11 14.17 -16.83
N LEU A 257 6.45 14.36 -15.68
CA LEU A 257 6.37 13.35 -14.63
C LEU A 257 5.08 12.53 -14.78
N LEU A 258 5.20 11.22 -15.00
CA LEU A 258 4.04 10.32 -14.89
C LEU A 258 3.86 9.83 -13.46
N ILE A 259 2.61 9.82 -13.00
CA ILE A 259 2.21 9.32 -11.68
C ILE A 259 1.25 8.16 -11.89
N ILE A 260 1.61 6.99 -11.36
CA ILE A 260 0.81 5.76 -11.45
C ILE A 260 0.34 5.38 -10.05
N ARG A 261 -0.97 5.33 -9.86
CA ARG A 261 -1.60 4.97 -8.57
C ARG A 261 -2.81 4.09 -8.79
N SER A 262 -2.81 2.90 -8.19
CA SER A 262 -3.93 1.94 -8.24
C SER A 262 -4.44 1.68 -9.68
N GLY A 263 -3.52 1.59 -10.65
CA GLY A 263 -3.84 1.38 -12.06
C GLY A 263 -4.35 2.60 -12.83
N LYS A 264 -4.52 3.75 -12.17
CA LYS A 264 -4.73 5.03 -12.86
C LYS A 264 -3.37 5.67 -13.18
N ILE A 265 -3.28 6.32 -14.32
CA ILE A 265 -2.08 7.02 -14.81
C ILE A 265 -2.45 8.49 -15.01
N GLY A 266 -1.61 9.38 -14.49
CA GLY A 266 -1.67 10.82 -14.71
C GLY A 266 -0.30 11.38 -15.09
N ALA A 267 -0.27 12.62 -15.56
CA ALA A 267 0.92 13.34 -15.99
C ALA A 267 0.94 14.74 -15.38
N VAL A 268 2.13 15.22 -15.01
CA VAL A 268 2.38 16.56 -14.46
C VAL A 268 3.58 17.16 -15.18
N ASN A 269 3.47 18.42 -15.59
CA ASN A 269 4.59 19.17 -16.18
C ASN A 269 5.61 19.54 -15.11
N TYR A 270 6.88 19.60 -15.49
CA TYR A 270 7.94 19.97 -14.55
C TYR A 270 7.81 21.40 -14.02
N ASP A 271 7.28 22.32 -14.82
CA ASP A 271 7.04 23.72 -14.43
C ASP A 271 6.05 23.85 -13.26
N ASP A 272 5.14 22.88 -13.12
CA ASP A 272 4.15 22.84 -12.05
C ASP A 272 4.70 22.20 -10.76
N ILE A 273 5.92 21.64 -10.79
CA ILE A 273 6.51 20.89 -9.67
C ILE A 273 7.52 21.77 -8.93
N LYS A 274 7.23 21.99 -7.65
CA LYS A 274 8.14 22.62 -6.70
C LYS A 274 8.82 21.55 -5.88
N ILE A 275 10.15 21.49 -5.98
CA ILE A 275 11.00 20.62 -5.17
C ILE A 275 11.61 21.48 -4.05
N SER A 276 11.44 21.04 -2.80
CA SER A 276 12.11 21.64 -1.66
C SER A 276 12.93 20.61 -0.90
N TYR A 277 14.07 21.05 -0.40
CA TYR A 277 15.01 20.23 0.33
C TYR A 277 15.10 20.71 1.76
N SER A 278 15.08 19.80 2.72
CA SER A 278 15.26 20.15 4.13
C SER A 278 15.95 19.04 4.90
N LYS A 279 16.34 19.35 6.14
CA LYS A 279 16.90 18.39 7.08
C LYS A 279 16.08 18.41 8.35
N ARG A 280 15.80 17.23 8.90
CA ARG A 280 15.02 17.12 10.13
C ARG A 280 15.50 15.96 10.99
N ASN A 281 15.26 16.10 12.29
CA ASN A 281 15.54 15.04 13.25
C ASN A 281 14.32 14.12 13.37
N ILE A 282 14.52 12.82 13.14
CA ILE A 282 13.48 11.80 13.26
C ILE A 282 13.83 10.86 14.42
N THR A 283 12.93 10.81 15.39
CA THR A 283 13.05 9.95 16.57
C THR A 283 12.60 8.54 16.24
N GLY A 284 13.39 7.54 16.63
CA GLY A 284 13.06 6.13 16.43
C GLY A 284 13.09 5.70 14.96
N ALA A 285 13.75 6.47 14.09
CA ALA A 285 14.00 6.08 12.71
C ALA A 285 14.82 4.78 12.65
N GLN A 286 14.62 3.98 11.60
CA GLN A 286 15.47 2.84 11.32
C GLN A 286 16.89 3.34 11.01
N VAL A 287 17.88 2.87 11.79
CA VAL A 287 19.28 3.25 11.58
C VAL A 287 19.89 2.43 10.45
N CYS A 288 20.44 3.13 9.47
CA CYS A 288 21.27 2.58 8.41
C CYS A 288 22.75 2.91 8.66
N SER A 289 23.67 2.27 7.94
CA SER A 289 25.12 2.47 8.10
C SER A 289 25.59 3.90 7.80
N ASP A 290 24.79 4.65 7.04
CA ASP A 290 25.04 6.03 6.62
C ASP A 290 24.21 7.06 7.41
N SER A 291 23.52 6.63 8.47
CA SER A 291 22.68 7.51 9.30
C SER A 291 23.52 8.28 10.31
N GLU A 292 23.29 9.58 10.44
CA GLU A 292 23.89 10.41 11.47
C GLU A 292 22.99 10.43 12.71
N ILE A 293 23.47 9.85 13.82
CA ILE A 293 22.78 9.89 15.11
C ILE A 293 23.20 11.16 15.86
N VAL A 294 22.27 12.10 16.02
CA VAL A 294 22.52 13.39 16.72
C VAL A 294 22.23 13.32 18.21
N GLY A 295 21.55 12.26 18.66
CA GLY A 295 21.24 12.07 20.05
C GLY A 295 20.38 10.85 20.31
N TYR A 296 19.95 10.74 21.56
CA TYR A 296 19.11 9.65 22.02
C TYR A 296 17.99 10.19 22.91
N THR A 297 16.86 9.53 22.88
CA THR A 297 15.72 9.77 23.76
C THR A 297 15.21 8.44 24.30
N TRP A 298 14.16 8.49 25.10
CA TRP A 298 13.50 7.31 25.65
C TRP A 298 12.10 7.18 25.05
N LYS A 299 11.60 5.95 24.91
CA LYS A 299 10.25 5.70 24.41
C LYS A 299 9.21 6.51 25.20
N TYR A 300 9.36 6.51 26.53
CA TYR A 300 8.57 7.30 27.46
C TYR A 300 9.45 8.31 28.21
N VAL A 301 9.09 9.59 28.16
CA VAL A 301 9.90 10.68 28.76
C VAL A 301 9.14 11.46 29.81
N ASN A 302 9.86 11.90 30.85
CA ASN A 302 9.37 12.92 31.77
C ASN A 302 9.30 14.30 31.10
N ARG A 303 8.69 15.29 31.75
CA ARG A 303 8.59 16.67 31.23
C ARG A 303 9.96 17.32 30.96
N ASN A 304 11.01 16.85 31.63
CA ASN A 304 12.40 17.28 31.44
C ASN A 304 13.19 16.42 30.43
N GLY A 305 12.56 15.46 29.74
CA GLY A 305 13.20 14.59 28.75
C GLY A 305 13.92 13.36 29.33
N SER A 306 14.02 13.23 30.65
CA SER A 306 14.63 12.07 31.30
C SER A 306 13.75 10.81 31.18
N PRO A 307 14.31 9.59 31.30
CA PRO A 307 13.52 8.36 31.20
C PRO A 307 12.46 8.30 32.31
N ASP A 308 11.20 8.07 31.94
CA ASP A 308 10.18 7.70 32.91
C ASP A 308 10.39 6.24 33.34
N LYS A 309 10.88 6.06 34.56
CA LYS A 309 11.21 4.75 35.15
C LYS A 309 9.98 3.94 35.58
N ARG A 310 8.77 4.52 35.54
CA ARG A 310 7.53 3.81 35.87
C ARG A 310 7.14 2.80 34.78
N PHE A 311 7.63 2.99 33.56
CA PHE A 311 7.40 2.07 32.45
C PHE A 311 8.51 1.01 32.40
N LYS A 312 8.14 -0.25 32.62
CA LYS A 312 9.07 -1.39 32.59
C LYS A 312 9.77 -1.57 31.24
N ASP A 313 9.07 -1.30 30.13
CA ASP A 313 9.58 -1.44 28.76
C ASP A 313 9.94 -0.10 28.10
N ASN A 314 10.64 0.77 28.84
CA ASN A 314 11.09 2.06 28.34
C ASN A 314 12.41 1.95 27.58
N LYS A 315 12.35 1.63 26.29
CA LYS A 315 13.54 1.47 25.44
C LYS A 315 14.16 2.83 25.08
N LYS A 316 15.50 2.87 25.00
CA LYS A 316 16.24 4.01 24.43
C LYS A 316 16.05 4.01 22.90
N LEU A 317 15.77 5.18 22.34
CA LEU A 317 15.52 5.41 20.92
C LEU A 317 16.54 6.40 20.36
N ASN A 318 16.92 6.21 19.10
CA ASN A 318 17.88 7.06 18.41
C ASN A 318 17.17 8.27 17.82
N ILE A 319 17.82 9.42 17.82
CA ILE A 319 17.40 10.59 17.07
C ILE A 319 18.36 10.71 15.89
N CYS A 320 17.86 10.43 14.70
CA CYS A 320 18.66 10.48 13.48
C CYS A 320 18.38 11.77 12.73
N LYS A 321 19.43 12.42 12.22
CA LYS A 321 19.30 13.56 11.31
C LYS A 321 19.14 13.02 9.90
N CYS A 322 17.95 13.21 9.34
CA CYS A 322 17.56 12.69 8.04
C CYS A 322 17.44 13.84 7.02
N GLY A 323 17.69 13.51 5.76
CA GLY A 323 17.38 14.39 4.64
C GLY A 323 15.92 14.24 4.22
N GLU A 324 15.29 15.32 3.79
CA GLU A 324 13.93 15.34 3.29
C GLU A 324 13.88 16.04 1.92
N ILE A 325 13.25 15.37 0.95
CA ILE A 325 12.95 15.90 -0.39
C ILE A 325 11.43 15.94 -0.53
N THR A 326 10.89 17.13 -0.75
CA THR A 326 9.45 17.36 -0.83
C THR A 326 9.09 17.87 -2.22
N LEU A 327 8.29 17.09 -2.95
CA LEU A 327 7.77 17.44 -4.27
C LEU A 327 6.31 17.85 -4.12
N THR A 328 5.98 19.06 -4.56
CA THR A 328 4.63 19.62 -4.49
C THR A 328 4.20 20.21 -5.82
N SER A 329 2.90 20.21 -6.12
CA SER A 329 2.35 20.89 -7.30
C SER A 329 1.00 21.53 -6.99
N ALA A 330 0.64 22.58 -7.73
CA ALA A 330 -0.68 23.20 -7.67
C ALA A 330 -1.81 22.22 -8.06
N SER A 331 -1.51 21.24 -8.93
CA SER A 331 -2.41 20.14 -9.30
C SER A 331 -2.69 19.16 -8.14
N GLY A 332 -1.92 19.26 -7.05
CA GLY A 332 -2.09 18.48 -5.84
C GLY A 332 -1.09 17.36 -5.64
N LEU A 333 0.03 17.32 -6.39
CA LEU A 333 1.17 16.46 -6.06
C LEU A 333 1.67 16.84 -4.66
N ASN A 334 1.86 15.86 -3.79
CA ASN A 334 2.45 16.06 -2.47
C ASN A 334 3.18 14.79 -2.04
N VAL A 335 4.49 14.77 -2.23
CA VAL A 335 5.33 13.60 -2.00
C VAL A 335 6.52 13.99 -1.16
N ILE A 336 6.72 13.28 -0.05
CA ILE A 336 7.84 13.51 0.86
C ILE A 336 8.69 12.24 0.90
N ILE A 337 9.93 12.36 0.44
CA ILE A 337 10.97 11.34 0.48
C ILE A 337 11.91 11.65 1.63
N VAL A 338 12.15 10.66 2.48
CA VAL A 338 13.07 10.74 3.61
C VAL A 338 14.28 9.85 3.35
N LEU A 339 15.46 10.40 3.52
CA LEU A 339 16.76 9.76 3.31
C LEU A 339 17.50 9.59 4.63
N SER A 340 18.15 8.43 4.81
CA SER A 340 19.02 8.19 5.98
C SER A 340 20.24 9.09 5.97
N ASN A 341 20.89 9.25 4.82
CA ASN A 341 22.05 10.13 4.67
C ASN A 341 21.61 11.58 4.43
N ASN A 342 21.73 12.43 5.45
CA ASN A 342 21.34 13.84 5.32
C ASN A 342 22.32 14.69 4.49
N LYS A 343 23.56 14.23 4.26
CA LYS A 343 24.57 14.99 3.51
C LYS A 343 24.23 15.08 2.03
N VAL A 344 23.47 14.11 1.50
CA VAL A 344 22.93 14.13 0.14
C VAL A 344 22.18 15.43 -0.14
N ILE A 345 21.48 15.97 0.87
CA ILE A 345 20.74 17.22 0.73
C ILE A 345 21.65 18.44 0.55
N ASP A 346 22.84 18.46 1.16
CA ASP A 346 23.75 19.61 1.04
C ASP A 346 24.26 19.77 -0.39
N ASP A 347 24.48 18.66 -1.08
CA ASP A 347 24.96 18.67 -2.46
C ASP A 347 23.83 18.96 -3.46
N LEU A 348 22.59 18.57 -3.15
CA LEU A 348 21.41 18.93 -3.96
C LEU A 348 20.98 20.40 -3.81
N MET A 349 21.46 21.09 -2.77
CA MET A 349 21.21 22.52 -2.55
C MET A 349 22.21 23.43 -3.25
N LYS A 350 23.33 22.88 -3.75
CA LYS A 350 24.33 23.61 -4.54
C LYS A 350 23.93 23.62 -5.99
#